data_AF-F7JW25-F1
#
_entry.id   AF-F7JW25-F1
#
_cell.length_a   1.000
_cell.length_b   1.000
_cell.length_c   1.000
_cell.angle_alpha   90.00
_cell.angle_beta   90.00
_cell.angle_gamma   90.00
#
_symmetry.space_group_name_H-M   'P 1'
#
loop_
_entity.id
_entity.type
_entity.pdbx_description
1 polymer ?
#
loop_
_entity_poly.entity_id
_entity_poly.type
_entity_poly.pdbx_seq_one_letter_code
_entity_poly.pdbx_strand_id
1 'polypeptide(L)'
;MRRGELLKLPELKVTETMRKTVREDQGHQVLRCGRPPVWSATYYWFYRAKKTETVLEIDVFTRDMILAGTAHPEYRLFLLEENKYYTYDNLCEKWRTAKIDNLSYMEGCEEIQQGYWYSSRKVWIREEDRKRISEFCHNGKEEPRAAIARWQNYSKGRKEIDEIDSEMALVPELPKDFEDFVDREVLPQYLFYDAGRKVTKGYCTHCGREVKIRNPHYGDEGECPSCRHPITYRSRKKGGNVHARGYAGLLQKTKEGYVYRYFECYRKFRNGQKGDGGYWELIRITYDRNLKKIHEFEYEQYKQTDWVRWCCRDGWRYYAKVVEHEAILYNRNLKQILKGTPFQYSAMERFVKHGKYREKMYLDQYLEGYRYMPGIEQLVKCGFYRIVKEKMQGYNTGNLKKKERSCKKILGLNGEYYQLLAGKNPSTREYNTTYKMQEKGLHPTWQQVQFFARFPRNFTRYIRYTTIHKMERYIKEVLGEDERQAVDYHDYLKMAEELGYNMREPWILFPKNLKQRHEELIEESREREIKAKEDLDNKKTKSTSNTENGTAIWKWKQNNFY
;
A
#
# COMPACT_ATOMS: atom_id res chain seq x y z
N MET A 1 5.32 -35.78 27.95
CA MET A 1 5.98 -37.10 27.72
C MET A 1 7.18 -36.90 26.79
N ARG A 2 8.28 -37.63 27.01
CA ARG A 2 9.47 -37.59 26.14
C ARG A 2 9.34 -38.57 24.97
N ARG A 3 10.09 -38.35 23.89
CA ARG A 3 10.10 -39.21 22.68
C ARG A 3 10.19 -40.71 22.98
N GLY A 4 11.11 -41.12 23.86
CA GLY A 4 11.26 -42.54 24.23
C GLY A 4 10.07 -43.15 24.99
N GLU A 5 9.24 -42.34 25.64
CA GLU A 5 7.99 -42.79 26.28
C GLU A 5 6.85 -42.92 25.26
N LEU A 6 6.81 -42.03 24.27
CA LEU A 6 5.81 -42.06 23.20
C LEU A 6 5.90 -43.34 22.36
N LEU A 7 7.11 -43.82 22.06
CA LEU A 7 7.29 -45.08 21.30
C LEU A 7 6.90 -46.34 22.08
N LYS A 8 6.81 -46.27 23.41
CA LYS A 8 6.31 -47.37 24.23
C LYS A 8 4.79 -47.51 24.14
N LEU A 9 4.08 -46.52 23.61
CA LEU A 9 2.65 -46.63 23.35
C LEU A 9 2.42 -47.72 22.29
N PRO A 10 1.41 -48.59 22.48
CA PRO A 10 1.16 -49.69 21.56
C PRO A 10 0.65 -49.18 20.23
N GLU A 11 1.30 -49.61 19.15
CA GLU A 11 0.88 -49.28 17.78
C GLU A 11 -0.57 -49.75 17.52
N LEU A 12 -1.34 -48.86 16.92
CA LEU A 12 -2.63 -49.20 16.36
C LEU A 12 -2.37 -50.07 15.12
N LYS A 13 -3.19 -51.10 14.94
CA LYS A 13 -3.06 -52.03 13.81
C LYS A 13 -4.08 -51.71 12.72
N VAL A 14 -3.73 -52.07 11.49
CA VAL A 14 -4.68 -52.09 10.37
C VAL A 14 -5.88 -52.97 10.72
N THR A 15 -7.09 -52.44 10.51
CA THR A 15 -8.33 -53.18 10.78
C THR A 15 -8.81 -53.97 9.57
N GLU A 16 -9.65 -54.98 9.80
CA GLU A 16 -10.30 -55.70 8.71
C GLU A 16 -11.19 -54.78 7.85
N THR A 17 -11.80 -53.75 8.45
CA THR A 17 -12.55 -52.74 7.69
C THR A 17 -11.66 -51.97 6.73
N MET A 18 -10.46 -51.56 7.14
CA MET A 18 -9.48 -50.90 6.25
C MET A 18 -9.07 -51.84 5.10
N ARG A 19 -8.75 -53.10 5.42
CA ARG A 19 -8.41 -54.12 4.42
C ARG A 19 -9.54 -54.36 3.42
N LYS A 20 -10.78 -54.42 3.91
CA LYS A 20 -11.98 -54.55 3.09
C LYS A 20 -12.17 -53.32 2.20
N THR A 21 -12.10 -52.11 2.76
CA THR A 21 -12.22 -50.87 2.00
C THR A 21 -11.19 -50.77 0.88
N VAL A 22 -9.92 -51.10 1.13
CA VAL A 22 -8.89 -51.06 0.10
C VAL A 22 -9.12 -52.09 -1.00
N ARG A 23 -9.52 -53.33 -0.65
CA ARG A 23 -9.82 -54.41 -1.61
C ARG A 23 -11.04 -54.10 -2.48
N GLU A 24 -12.06 -53.47 -1.92
CA GLU A 24 -13.31 -53.17 -2.61
C GLU A 24 -13.29 -51.82 -3.36
N ASP A 25 -12.31 -50.95 -3.10
CA ASP A 25 -12.18 -49.63 -3.71
C ASP A 25 -11.89 -49.74 -5.22
N GLN A 26 -12.94 -49.48 -6.02
CA GLN A 26 -12.90 -49.44 -7.48
C GLN A 26 -12.23 -48.16 -8.03
N GLY A 27 -11.95 -47.17 -7.16
CA GLY A 27 -11.46 -45.86 -7.56
C GLY A 27 -12.39 -45.13 -8.52
N HIS A 28 -11.85 -44.14 -9.23
CA HIS A 28 -12.59 -43.36 -10.23
C HIS A 28 -11.65 -42.79 -11.29
N GLN A 29 -12.21 -42.49 -12.47
CA GLN A 29 -11.50 -41.81 -13.55
C GLN A 29 -11.51 -40.29 -13.32
N VAL A 30 -10.34 -39.66 -13.36
CA VAL A 30 -10.18 -38.22 -13.21
C VAL A 30 -9.90 -37.59 -14.57
N LEU A 31 -10.81 -36.71 -15.00
CA LEU A 31 -10.66 -35.94 -16.24
C LEU A 31 -9.58 -34.87 -16.07
N ARG A 32 -8.72 -34.73 -17.09
CA ARG A 32 -7.60 -33.77 -17.09
C ARG A 32 -7.68 -32.85 -18.30
N CYS A 33 -7.46 -31.55 -18.10
CA CYS A 33 -7.46 -30.59 -19.20
C CYS A 33 -6.29 -30.90 -20.17
N GLY A 34 -6.62 -31.21 -21.42
CA GLY A 34 -5.64 -31.47 -22.49
C GLY A 34 -4.80 -32.75 -22.30
N ARG A 35 -5.22 -33.70 -21.45
CA ARG A 35 -4.51 -34.98 -21.21
C ARG A 35 -5.50 -36.14 -21.05
N PRO A 36 -5.11 -37.40 -21.34
CA PRO A 36 -5.96 -38.56 -21.11
C PRO A 36 -6.40 -38.67 -19.65
N PRO A 37 -7.62 -39.17 -19.35
CA PRO A 37 -8.05 -39.46 -17.99
C PRO A 37 -7.09 -40.41 -17.27
N VAL A 38 -7.01 -40.30 -15.96
CA VAL A 38 -6.24 -41.24 -15.12
C VAL A 38 -7.12 -41.82 -14.04
N TRP A 39 -6.92 -43.11 -13.77
CA TRP A 39 -7.55 -43.75 -12.63
C TRP A 39 -6.91 -43.25 -11.33
N SER A 40 -7.73 -42.98 -10.32
CA SER A 40 -7.33 -42.60 -8.97
C SER A 40 -8.08 -43.43 -7.94
N ALA A 41 -7.39 -43.95 -6.94
CA ALA A 41 -8.04 -44.58 -5.79
C ALA A 41 -8.91 -43.57 -5.03
N THR A 42 -9.91 -44.05 -4.31
CA THR A 42 -10.76 -43.17 -3.49
C THR A 42 -9.97 -42.63 -2.30
N TYR A 43 -9.15 -43.49 -1.68
CA TYR A 43 -8.31 -43.15 -0.54
C TYR A 43 -6.90 -43.73 -0.72
N TYR A 44 -5.90 -42.86 -0.50
CA TYR A 44 -4.49 -43.25 -0.43
C TYR A 44 -4.00 -43.32 1.02
N TRP A 45 -4.56 -42.49 1.90
CA TRP A 45 -4.17 -42.40 3.30
C TRP A 45 -5.27 -42.94 4.21
N PHE A 46 -4.88 -43.74 5.21
CA PHE A 46 -5.77 -44.34 6.19
C PHE A 46 -5.26 -44.02 7.60
N TYR A 47 -6.12 -43.43 8.43
CA TYR A 47 -5.75 -43.03 9.79
C TYR A 47 -6.46 -43.88 10.84
N ARG A 48 -5.74 -44.11 11.94
CA ARG A 48 -6.25 -44.63 13.20
C ARG A 48 -5.88 -43.64 14.29
N ALA A 49 -6.80 -43.35 15.20
CA ALA A 49 -6.53 -42.40 16.28
C ALA A 49 -6.89 -42.97 17.65
N LYS A 50 -6.05 -42.70 18.64
CA LYS A 50 -6.29 -43.05 20.04
C LYS A 50 -5.91 -41.88 20.92
N LYS A 51 -6.85 -41.47 21.78
CA LYS A 51 -6.60 -40.47 22.82
C LYS A 51 -6.23 -41.19 24.11
N THR A 52 -5.08 -40.83 24.67
CA THR A 52 -4.73 -41.08 26.08
C THR A 52 -5.03 -39.82 26.90
N GLU A 53 -4.79 -39.80 28.21
CA GLU A 53 -5.08 -38.63 29.05
C GLU A 53 -4.45 -37.34 28.52
N THR A 54 -3.20 -37.37 28.03
CA THR A 54 -2.46 -36.16 27.62
C THR A 54 -1.99 -36.15 26.17
N VAL A 55 -2.19 -37.24 25.42
CA VAL A 55 -1.65 -37.41 24.05
C VAL A 55 -2.70 -37.97 23.12
N LEU A 56 -2.86 -37.35 21.96
CA LEU A 56 -3.52 -37.93 20.80
C LEU A 56 -2.48 -38.60 19.91
N GLU A 57 -2.55 -39.93 19.84
CA GLU A 57 -1.77 -40.76 18.93
C GLU A 57 -2.56 -40.96 17.63
N ILE A 58 -1.91 -40.73 16.50
CA ILE A 58 -2.46 -40.94 15.16
C ILE A 58 -1.48 -41.78 14.36
N ASP A 59 -1.91 -42.98 14.02
CA ASP A 59 -1.15 -43.92 13.20
C ASP A 59 -1.64 -43.83 11.75
N VAL A 60 -0.70 -43.60 10.85
CA VAL A 60 -0.94 -43.34 9.43
C VAL A 60 -0.46 -44.53 8.61
N PHE A 61 -1.35 -45.05 7.77
CA PHE A 61 -1.09 -46.14 6.85
C PHE A 61 -1.33 -45.67 5.43
N THR A 62 -0.54 -46.19 4.50
CA THR A 62 -0.75 -46.02 3.06
C THR A 62 -1.51 -47.20 2.46
N ARG A 63 -2.20 -46.94 1.36
CA ARG A 63 -2.94 -47.97 0.62
C ARG A 63 -2.04 -49.16 0.26
N ASP A 64 -0.84 -48.88 -0.22
CA ASP A 64 0.08 -49.91 -0.72
C ASP A 64 0.59 -50.80 0.42
N MET A 65 0.85 -50.23 1.60
CA MET A 65 1.18 -51.02 2.80
C MET A 65 0.02 -51.93 3.24
N ILE A 66 -1.22 -51.46 3.15
CA ILE A 66 -2.40 -52.28 3.48
C ILE A 66 -2.56 -53.42 2.46
N LEU A 67 -2.33 -53.17 1.18
CA LEU A 67 -2.35 -54.18 0.12
C LEU A 67 -1.23 -55.22 0.29
N ALA A 68 -0.03 -54.77 0.69
CA ALA A 68 1.12 -55.64 0.97
C ALA A 68 0.96 -56.47 2.27
N GLY A 69 -0.13 -56.27 3.03
CA GLY A 69 -0.41 -57.01 4.25
C GLY A 69 0.35 -56.51 5.48
N THR A 70 1.00 -55.34 5.40
CA THR A 70 1.76 -54.76 6.51
C THR A 70 0.84 -54.42 7.68
N ALA A 71 1.27 -54.77 8.90
CA ALA A 71 0.50 -54.58 10.13
C ALA A 71 0.80 -53.26 10.87
N HIS A 72 1.98 -52.67 10.61
CA HIS A 72 2.51 -51.50 11.30
C HIS A 72 2.25 -50.21 10.51
N PRO A 73 2.08 -49.06 11.18
CA PRO A 73 1.90 -47.78 10.49
C PRO A 73 3.18 -47.32 9.80
N GLU A 74 3.05 -46.48 8.78
CA GLU A 74 4.16 -45.80 8.12
C GLU A 74 4.68 -44.65 8.98
N TYR A 75 3.75 -43.85 9.49
CA TYR A 75 4.04 -42.74 10.38
C TYR A 75 3.19 -42.82 11.64
N ARG A 76 3.80 -42.44 12.76
CA ARG A 76 3.13 -42.27 14.05
C ARG A 76 3.22 -40.81 14.44
N LEU A 77 2.09 -40.15 14.55
CA LEU A 77 2.00 -38.75 14.99
C LEU A 77 1.50 -38.70 16.41
N PHE A 78 2.18 -37.92 17.23
CA PHE A 78 1.80 -37.67 18.62
C PHE A 78 1.54 -36.19 18.79
N LEU A 79 0.30 -35.80 19.07
CA LEU A 79 -0.06 -34.44 19.46
C LEU A 79 -0.27 -34.42 20.98
N LEU A 80 0.49 -33.58 21.69
CA LEU A 80 0.46 -33.50 23.15
C LEU A 80 -0.32 -32.26 23.58
N GLU A 81 -1.05 -32.34 24.70
CA GLU A 81 -1.81 -31.20 25.25
C GLU A 81 -0.94 -29.98 25.59
N GLU A 82 0.35 -30.18 25.87
CA GLU A 82 1.35 -29.11 26.02
C GLU A 82 1.68 -28.36 24.71
N ASN A 83 0.89 -28.58 23.66
CA ASN A 83 1.02 -27.98 22.33
C ASN A 83 2.37 -28.27 21.67
N LYS A 84 2.86 -29.50 21.85
CA LYS A 84 4.02 -30.07 21.14
C LYS A 84 3.57 -31.24 20.29
N TYR A 85 4.23 -31.44 19.16
CA TYR A 85 4.02 -32.66 18.40
C TYR A 85 5.34 -33.33 18.02
N TYR A 86 5.23 -34.63 17.79
CA TYR A 86 6.30 -35.44 17.25
C TYR A 86 5.75 -36.33 16.15
N THR A 87 6.54 -36.52 15.11
CA THR A 87 6.26 -37.46 14.03
C THR A 87 7.38 -38.50 14.05
N TYR A 88 7.04 -39.76 14.21
CA TYR A 88 7.96 -40.87 14.05
C TYR A 88 7.70 -41.55 12.71
N ASP A 89 8.77 -41.87 12.01
CA ASP A 89 8.77 -42.58 10.75
C ASP A 89 9.22 -44.01 11.03
N ASN A 90 8.30 -44.96 10.87
CA ASN A 90 8.53 -46.36 11.17
C ASN A 90 9.44 -47.02 10.13
N LEU A 91 9.40 -46.59 8.86
CA LEU A 91 10.23 -47.19 7.80
C LEU A 91 11.70 -46.81 7.96
N CYS A 92 11.96 -45.55 8.30
CA CYS A 92 13.32 -45.05 8.55
C CYS A 92 13.76 -45.15 10.01
N GLU A 93 12.90 -45.66 10.89
CA GLU A 93 13.10 -45.75 12.35
C GLU A 93 13.56 -44.45 13.02
N LYS A 94 13.09 -43.28 12.54
CA LYS A 94 13.60 -41.97 12.99
C LYS A 94 12.51 -40.95 13.29
N TRP A 95 12.85 -40.03 14.19
CA TRP A 95 12.02 -38.86 14.47
C TRP A 95 12.14 -37.82 13.37
N ARG A 96 11.00 -37.40 12.81
CA ARG A 96 10.88 -36.33 11.82
C ARG A 96 10.44 -35.03 12.48
N THR A 97 10.86 -33.90 11.90
CA THR A 97 10.35 -32.56 12.21
C THR A 97 9.17 -32.15 11.30
N ALA A 98 8.84 -33.01 10.33
CA ALA A 98 7.79 -32.82 9.34
C ALA A 98 6.39 -32.76 9.97
N LYS A 99 5.57 -31.87 9.42
CA LYS A 99 4.12 -31.81 9.69
C LYS A 99 3.40 -32.86 8.85
N ILE A 100 2.13 -33.12 9.15
CA ILE A 100 1.29 -34.05 8.40
C ILE A 100 1.23 -33.70 6.90
N ASP A 101 1.23 -32.41 6.55
CA ASP A 101 1.22 -31.96 5.13
C ASP A 101 2.52 -32.24 4.37
N ASN A 102 3.61 -32.51 5.10
CA ASN A 102 4.94 -32.74 4.52
C ASN A 102 5.35 -34.22 4.61
N LEU A 103 4.42 -35.13 4.97
CA LEU A 103 4.68 -36.57 4.95
C LEU A 103 4.63 -37.08 3.52
N SER A 104 5.65 -37.85 3.13
CA SER A 104 5.72 -38.44 1.80
C SER A 104 4.89 -39.71 1.74
N TYR A 105 4.24 -39.96 0.60
CA TYR A 105 3.52 -41.21 0.35
C TYR A 105 4.47 -42.36 -0.06
N MET A 106 5.63 -42.04 -0.64
CA MET A 106 6.72 -42.98 -0.91
C MET A 106 8.07 -42.29 -0.69
N GLU A 107 9.03 -42.94 -0.04
CA GLU A 107 10.44 -42.49 0.01
C GLU A 107 11.25 -43.25 -1.06
N GLY A 108 11.50 -42.63 -2.22
CA GLY A 108 12.29 -43.23 -3.29
C GLY A 108 11.81 -42.85 -4.69
N CYS A 109 12.69 -42.97 -5.69
CA CYS A 109 12.44 -42.67 -7.10
C CYS A 109 11.54 -43.72 -7.79
N GLU A 110 10.42 -44.10 -7.17
CA GLU A 110 9.39 -44.90 -7.84
C GLU A 110 8.36 -43.98 -8.50
N GLU A 111 7.81 -44.39 -9.64
CA GLU A 111 6.79 -43.63 -10.34
C GLU A 111 5.53 -43.52 -9.46
N ILE A 112 5.27 -42.33 -8.91
CA ILE A 112 4.02 -42.02 -8.23
C ILE A 112 2.87 -42.31 -9.21
N GLN A 113 1.91 -43.14 -8.78
CA GLN A 113 0.70 -43.39 -9.57
C GLN A 113 0.11 -42.06 -10.03
N GLN A 114 -0.08 -41.88 -11.35
CA GLN A 114 -0.51 -40.59 -11.91
C GLN A 114 -1.82 -40.07 -11.29
N GLY A 115 -2.65 -40.97 -10.75
CA GLY A 115 -3.89 -40.68 -10.03
C GLY A 115 -3.73 -40.17 -8.59
N TYR A 116 -2.57 -40.33 -7.95
CA TYR A 116 -2.36 -40.03 -6.53
C TYR A 116 -2.71 -38.59 -6.17
N TRP A 117 -2.23 -37.63 -6.96
CA TRP A 117 -2.40 -36.20 -6.68
C TRP A 117 -3.86 -35.75 -6.57
N TYR A 118 -4.79 -36.49 -7.19
CA TYR A 118 -6.22 -36.17 -7.22
C TYR A 118 -6.99 -36.61 -5.96
N SER A 119 -6.46 -37.59 -5.23
CA SER A 119 -7.06 -38.09 -3.98
C SER A 119 -6.10 -38.06 -2.79
N SER A 120 -4.90 -37.48 -2.94
CA SER A 120 -3.86 -37.40 -1.90
C SER A 120 -4.30 -36.68 -0.62
N ARG A 121 -5.31 -35.79 -0.72
CA ARG A 121 -5.89 -35.08 0.42
C ARG A 121 -7.08 -35.81 1.06
N LYS A 122 -7.63 -36.84 0.41
CA LYS A 122 -8.74 -37.62 0.96
C LYS A 122 -8.18 -38.71 1.86
N VAL A 123 -8.68 -38.74 3.10
CA VAL A 123 -8.27 -39.70 4.11
C VAL A 123 -9.44 -40.58 4.50
N TRP A 124 -9.20 -41.89 4.57
CA TRP A 124 -10.12 -42.82 5.20
C TRP A 124 -9.87 -42.87 6.70
N ILE A 125 -10.94 -42.78 7.49
CA ILE A 125 -10.89 -42.85 8.96
C ILE A 125 -12.25 -43.32 9.50
N ARG A 126 -12.25 -44.03 10.63
CA ARG A 126 -13.50 -44.35 11.35
C ARG A 126 -14.09 -43.11 11.98
N GLU A 127 -15.41 -43.05 12.09
CA GLU A 127 -16.10 -41.88 12.64
C GLU A 127 -15.72 -41.57 14.09
N GLU A 128 -15.49 -42.60 14.92
CA GLU A 128 -14.99 -42.43 16.28
C GLU A 128 -13.60 -41.77 16.32
N ASP A 129 -12.69 -42.20 15.45
CA ASP A 129 -11.32 -41.67 15.38
C ASP A 129 -11.32 -40.23 14.84
N ARG A 130 -12.21 -39.93 13.88
CA ARG A 130 -12.47 -38.57 13.39
C ARG A 130 -12.91 -37.65 14.51
N LYS A 131 -13.88 -38.08 15.33
CA LYS A 131 -14.37 -37.32 16.49
C LYS A 131 -13.25 -37.03 17.48
N ARG A 132 -12.45 -38.05 17.83
CA ARG A 132 -11.28 -37.90 18.73
C ARG A 132 -10.30 -36.84 18.22
N ILE A 133 -9.97 -36.85 16.92
CA ILE A 133 -9.09 -35.83 16.31
C ILE A 133 -9.74 -34.45 16.38
N SER A 134 -11.01 -34.34 16.00
CA SER A 134 -11.74 -33.06 15.99
C SER A 134 -11.84 -32.44 17.38
N GLU A 135 -12.18 -33.23 18.39
CA GLU A 135 -12.28 -32.82 19.80
C GLU A 135 -10.92 -32.39 20.37
N PHE A 136 -9.85 -33.12 20.08
CA PHE A 136 -8.51 -32.77 20.55
C PHE A 136 -7.97 -31.50 19.87
N CYS A 137 -8.16 -31.39 18.55
CA CYS A 137 -7.66 -30.26 17.78
C CYS A 137 -8.46 -28.98 18.01
N HIS A 138 -9.77 -29.10 18.28
CA HIS A 138 -10.73 -28.04 18.60
C HIS A 138 -10.55 -26.77 17.77
N ASN A 139 -10.41 -26.92 16.46
CA ASN A 139 -10.09 -25.82 15.54
C ASN A 139 -11.07 -25.69 14.36
N GLY A 140 -12.25 -26.31 14.46
CA GLY A 140 -13.36 -26.18 13.51
C GLY A 140 -13.13 -26.81 12.13
N LYS A 141 -12.07 -27.61 11.94
CA LYS A 141 -11.84 -28.37 10.70
C LYS A 141 -12.50 -29.74 10.79
N GLU A 142 -13.34 -30.07 9.81
CA GLU A 142 -14.01 -31.38 9.72
C GLU A 142 -13.12 -32.47 9.10
N GLU A 143 -12.24 -32.07 8.17
CA GLU A 143 -11.30 -32.98 7.52
C GLU A 143 -10.11 -33.24 8.47
N PRO A 144 -9.83 -34.52 8.83
CA PRO A 144 -8.84 -34.87 9.85
C PRO A 144 -7.44 -34.35 9.56
N ARG A 145 -6.97 -34.45 8.31
CA ARG A 145 -5.63 -34.00 7.93
C ARG A 145 -5.50 -32.49 8.11
N ALA A 146 -6.50 -31.72 7.68
CA ALA A 146 -6.57 -30.28 7.87
C ALA A 146 -6.66 -29.89 9.36
N ALA A 147 -7.41 -30.64 10.18
CA ALA A 147 -7.49 -30.42 11.62
C ALA A 147 -6.12 -30.59 12.29
N ILE A 148 -5.41 -31.69 11.98
CA ILE A 148 -4.06 -31.96 12.49
C ILE A 148 -3.06 -30.91 11.98
N ALA A 149 -3.09 -30.59 10.69
CA ALA A 149 -2.21 -29.60 10.08
C ALA A 149 -2.37 -28.23 10.74
N ARG A 150 -3.62 -27.77 10.95
CA ARG A 150 -3.92 -26.50 11.62
C ARG A 150 -3.42 -26.49 13.06
N TRP A 151 -3.59 -27.59 13.79
CA TRP A 151 -3.07 -27.73 15.15
C TRP A 151 -1.53 -27.67 15.18
N GLN A 152 -0.84 -28.38 14.28
CA GLN A 152 0.62 -28.35 14.18
C GLN A 152 1.17 -26.97 13.77
N ASN A 153 0.44 -26.24 12.92
CA ASN A 153 0.77 -24.86 12.55
C ASN A 153 0.63 -23.91 13.75
N TYR A 154 -0.46 -24.06 14.52
CA TYR A 154 -0.65 -23.31 15.76
C TYR A 154 0.46 -23.63 16.77
N SER A 155 0.78 -24.91 17.01
CA SER A 155 1.89 -25.34 17.89
C SER A 155 3.21 -24.63 17.58
N LYS A 156 3.60 -24.58 16.30
CA LYS A 156 4.82 -23.89 15.86
C LYS A 156 4.76 -22.37 15.99
N GLY A 157 3.59 -21.79 15.71
CA GLY A 157 3.37 -20.34 15.71
C GLY A 157 2.82 -19.78 17.01
N ARG A 158 2.69 -20.60 18.05
CA ARG A 158 1.85 -20.32 19.23
C ARG A 158 2.16 -18.97 19.85
N LYS A 159 3.43 -18.69 20.14
CA LYS A 159 3.85 -17.45 20.81
C LYS A 159 3.41 -16.21 20.02
N GLU A 160 3.74 -16.15 18.74
CA GLU A 160 3.35 -15.06 17.84
C GLU A 160 1.82 -14.94 17.75
N ILE A 161 1.13 -16.06 17.62
CA ILE A 161 -0.32 -16.11 17.53
C ILE A 161 -1.00 -15.58 18.81
N ASP A 162 -0.57 -16.08 19.97
CA ASP A 162 -1.13 -15.71 21.27
C ASP A 162 -0.84 -14.22 21.56
N GLU A 163 0.32 -13.70 21.16
CA GLU A 163 0.66 -12.27 21.21
C GLU A 163 -0.30 -11.42 20.33
N ILE A 164 -0.51 -11.83 19.08
CA ILE A 164 -1.47 -11.17 18.18
C ILE A 164 -2.89 -11.23 18.76
N ASP A 165 -3.33 -12.38 19.24
CA ASP A 165 -4.69 -12.57 19.78
C ASP A 165 -4.92 -11.72 21.04
N SER A 166 -3.88 -11.54 21.85
CA SER A 166 -3.92 -10.64 23.02
C SER A 166 -4.11 -9.18 22.60
N GLU A 167 -3.39 -8.71 21.57
CA GLU A 167 -3.58 -7.37 20.98
C GLU A 167 -4.97 -7.21 20.35
N MET A 168 -5.45 -8.23 19.62
CA MET A 168 -6.78 -8.20 19.00
C MET A 168 -7.90 -8.16 20.03
N ALA A 169 -7.72 -8.75 21.21
CA ALA A 169 -8.68 -8.71 22.31
C ALA A 169 -8.85 -7.30 22.94
N LEU A 170 -7.88 -6.40 22.73
CA LEU A 170 -7.96 -5.01 23.19
C LEU A 170 -8.75 -4.11 22.22
N VAL A 171 -9.07 -4.59 21.02
CA VAL A 171 -9.73 -3.82 19.98
C VAL A 171 -11.22 -3.64 20.30
N PRO A 172 -11.72 -2.39 20.43
CA PRO A 172 -13.12 -2.15 20.74
C PRO A 172 -14.06 -2.53 19.60
N GLU A 173 -15.34 -2.69 19.94
CA GLU A 173 -16.41 -2.79 18.94
C GLU A 173 -16.50 -1.54 18.07
N LEU A 174 -17.11 -1.70 16.88
CA LEU A 174 -17.36 -0.59 15.98
C LEU A 174 -18.41 0.36 16.56
N PRO A 175 -18.32 1.68 16.27
CA PRO A 175 -19.42 2.60 16.55
C PRO A 175 -20.74 2.12 15.92
N LYS A 176 -21.85 2.29 16.64
CA LYS A 176 -23.19 1.84 16.18
C LYS A 176 -23.60 2.43 14.83
N ASP A 177 -23.11 3.61 14.50
CA ASP A 177 -23.39 4.36 13.28
C ASP A 177 -22.27 4.23 12.22
N PHE A 178 -21.39 3.25 12.37
CA PHE A 178 -20.27 3.03 11.43
C PHE A 178 -20.75 2.58 10.05
N GLU A 179 -21.79 1.74 9.97
CA GLU A 179 -22.37 1.36 8.67
C GLU A 179 -22.98 2.57 7.94
N ASP A 180 -23.68 3.44 8.67
CA ASP A 180 -24.24 4.68 8.10
C ASP A 180 -23.13 5.66 7.65
N PHE A 181 -22.03 5.73 8.42
CA PHE A 181 -20.81 6.44 8.01
C PHE A 181 -20.28 5.92 6.68
N VAL A 182 -20.13 4.59 6.55
CA VAL A 182 -19.65 3.97 5.31
C VAL A 182 -20.57 4.31 4.14
N ASP A 183 -21.87 4.09 4.31
CA ASP A 183 -22.84 4.24 3.23
C ASP A 183 -23.05 5.68 2.78
N ARG A 184 -22.94 6.67 3.68
CA ARG A 184 -23.22 8.09 3.36
C ARG A 184 -21.99 8.94 3.11
N GLU A 185 -20.85 8.59 3.71
CA GLU A 185 -19.70 9.48 3.76
C GLU A 185 -18.46 8.89 3.11
N VAL A 186 -18.32 7.55 3.06
CA VAL A 186 -17.15 6.88 2.50
C VAL A 186 -17.37 6.50 1.03
N LEU A 187 -18.53 5.93 0.73
CA LEU A 187 -18.85 5.44 -0.60
C LEU A 187 -19.25 6.59 -1.54
N PRO A 188 -18.82 6.54 -2.81
CA PRO A 188 -19.27 7.51 -3.81
C PRO A 188 -20.79 7.43 -4.01
N GLN A 189 -21.40 8.59 -4.21
CA GLN A 189 -22.84 8.73 -4.35
C GLN A 189 -23.24 8.99 -5.79
N TYR A 190 -24.39 8.47 -6.18
CA TYR A 190 -24.89 8.54 -7.55
C TYR A 190 -26.28 9.15 -7.60
N LEU A 191 -26.60 9.72 -8.76
CA LEU A 191 -27.96 10.10 -9.11
C LEU A 191 -28.35 9.32 -10.37
N PHE A 192 -29.21 8.31 -10.17
CA PHE A 192 -29.66 7.43 -11.23
C PHE A 192 -30.87 8.01 -11.96
N TYR A 193 -30.87 7.96 -13.28
CA TYR A 193 -31.99 8.44 -14.09
C TYR A 193 -32.26 7.55 -15.30
N ASP A 194 -33.48 7.58 -15.81
CA ASP A 194 -33.87 6.87 -17.03
C ASP A 194 -33.56 7.73 -18.24
N ALA A 195 -32.78 7.19 -19.19
CA ALA A 195 -32.35 7.93 -20.37
C ALA A 195 -33.53 8.16 -21.33
N GLY A 196 -33.67 9.39 -21.83
CA GLY A 196 -34.70 9.75 -22.80
C GLY A 196 -34.54 11.20 -23.29
N ARG A 197 -35.37 11.64 -24.23
CA ARG A 197 -35.31 13.00 -24.81
C ARG A 197 -35.53 14.11 -23.75
N LYS A 198 -36.27 13.82 -22.67
CA LYS A 198 -36.58 14.76 -21.60
C LYS A 198 -36.47 14.08 -20.24
N VAL A 199 -35.31 14.18 -19.60
CA VAL A 199 -35.06 13.64 -18.26
C VAL A 199 -35.40 14.70 -17.23
N THR A 200 -36.39 14.43 -16.37
CA THR A 200 -36.88 15.40 -15.37
C THR A 200 -36.73 14.94 -13.93
N LYS A 201 -36.43 13.65 -13.72
CA LYS A 201 -36.38 13.00 -12.42
C LYS A 201 -35.18 12.04 -12.35
N GLY A 202 -34.66 11.85 -11.15
CA GLY A 202 -33.71 10.79 -10.86
C GLY A 202 -33.65 10.47 -9.38
N TYR A 203 -33.09 9.32 -9.04
CA TYR A 203 -32.99 8.80 -7.68
C TYR A 203 -31.59 9.05 -7.12
N CYS A 204 -31.50 9.74 -5.99
CA CYS A 204 -30.24 10.00 -5.31
C CYS A 204 -29.92 8.90 -4.29
N THR A 205 -28.74 8.30 -4.38
CA THR A 205 -28.31 7.23 -3.45
C THR A 205 -28.01 7.74 -2.04
N HIS A 206 -27.66 9.02 -1.88
CA HIS A 206 -27.31 9.60 -0.58
C HIS A 206 -28.55 9.89 0.28
N CYS A 207 -29.54 10.61 -0.25
CA CYS A 207 -30.76 10.92 0.50
C CYS A 207 -31.89 9.89 0.31
N GLY A 208 -31.75 8.98 -0.64
CA GLY A 208 -32.75 7.94 -0.93
C GLY A 208 -34.04 8.46 -1.54
N ARG A 209 -34.04 9.66 -2.13
CA ARG A 209 -35.24 10.31 -2.68
C ARG A 209 -35.17 10.43 -4.20
N GLU A 210 -36.33 10.39 -4.84
CA GLU A 210 -36.52 10.88 -6.20
C GLU A 210 -36.48 12.41 -6.19
N VAL A 211 -35.63 13.00 -7.05
CA VAL A 211 -35.36 14.43 -7.12
C VAL A 211 -35.55 14.94 -8.54
N LYS A 212 -36.01 16.18 -8.68
CA LYS A 212 -36.15 16.84 -9.97
C LYS A 212 -34.77 17.23 -10.50
N ILE A 213 -34.45 16.83 -11.72
CA ILE A 213 -33.18 17.12 -12.40
C ILE A 213 -33.44 17.73 -13.78
N ARG A 214 -32.44 18.38 -14.37
CA ARG A 214 -32.53 18.99 -15.69
C ARG A 214 -31.28 18.64 -16.49
N ASN A 215 -31.47 18.10 -17.69
CA ASN A 215 -30.42 17.78 -18.67
C ASN A 215 -29.17 17.08 -18.08
N PRO A 216 -29.31 15.99 -17.30
CA PRO A 216 -28.16 15.27 -16.77
C PRO A 216 -27.40 14.55 -17.89
N HIS A 217 -26.08 14.67 -17.93
CA HIS A 217 -25.25 13.83 -18.79
C HIS A 217 -24.60 12.71 -17.99
N TYR A 218 -24.42 11.57 -18.66
CA TYR A 218 -23.84 10.39 -18.02
C TYR A 218 -22.39 10.67 -17.65
N GLY A 219 -22.04 10.43 -16.38
CA GLY A 219 -20.68 10.62 -15.87
C GLY A 219 -20.41 12.02 -15.33
N ASP A 220 -21.32 12.98 -15.54
CA ASP A 220 -21.18 14.32 -14.98
C ASP A 220 -21.14 14.28 -13.45
N GLU A 221 -20.26 15.09 -12.89
CA GLU A 221 -20.28 15.41 -11.46
C GLU A 221 -21.25 16.57 -11.21
N GLY A 222 -21.95 16.51 -10.09
CA GLY A 222 -22.84 17.57 -9.67
C GLY A 222 -23.29 17.40 -8.24
N GLU A 223 -24.36 18.10 -7.88
CA GLU A 223 -24.95 18.01 -6.54
C GLU A 223 -26.39 17.55 -6.64
N CYS A 224 -26.80 16.73 -5.68
CA CYS A 224 -28.21 16.40 -5.53
C CYS A 224 -29.02 17.69 -5.27
N PRO A 225 -30.06 17.99 -6.07
CA PRO A 225 -30.88 19.19 -5.85
C PRO A 225 -31.61 19.22 -4.50
N SER A 226 -31.82 18.06 -3.89
CA SER A 226 -32.52 17.94 -2.59
C SER A 226 -31.56 18.03 -1.41
N CYS A 227 -30.50 17.21 -1.37
CA CYS A 227 -29.60 17.15 -0.22
C CYS A 227 -28.27 17.87 -0.40
N ARG A 228 -28.01 18.45 -1.59
CA ARG A 228 -26.76 19.14 -1.97
C ARG A 228 -25.49 18.29 -1.86
N HIS A 229 -25.63 16.99 -1.57
CA HIS A 229 -24.50 16.09 -1.52
C HIS A 229 -23.92 15.90 -2.93
N PRO A 230 -22.59 15.88 -3.08
CA PRO A 230 -21.97 15.62 -4.37
C PRO A 230 -22.35 14.23 -4.90
N ILE A 231 -22.65 14.15 -6.19
CA ILE A 231 -23.07 12.93 -6.87
C ILE A 231 -22.45 12.84 -8.26
N THR A 232 -22.40 11.63 -8.79
CA THR A 232 -22.16 11.39 -10.22
C THR A 232 -23.44 10.93 -10.88
N TYR A 233 -23.81 11.59 -11.99
CA TYR A 233 -24.99 11.24 -12.77
C TYR A 233 -24.79 9.92 -13.53
N ARG A 234 -25.74 8.99 -13.40
CA ARG A 234 -25.68 7.66 -14.04
C ARG A 234 -27.03 7.35 -14.71
N SER A 235 -27.04 7.06 -16.00
CA SER A 235 -28.24 6.55 -16.66
C SER A 235 -28.39 5.06 -16.37
N ARG A 236 -29.62 4.60 -16.07
CA ARG A 236 -29.90 3.18 -15.78
C ARG A 236 -29.52 2.27 -16.96
N LYS A 237 -29.79 2.74 -18.19
CA LYS A 237 -29.49 2.01 -19.44
C LYS A 237 -27.98 1.82 -19.70
N LYS A 238 -27.14 2.85 -19.44
CA LYS A 238 -25.70 2.80 -19.77
C LYS A 238 -24.84 2.34 -18.60
N GLY A 239 -25.25 2.61 -17.37
CA GLY A 239 -24.46 2.32 -16.17
C GLY A 239 -25.29 2.19 -14.91
N GLY A 240 -26.48 1.57 -15.01
CA GLY A 240 -27.30 1.24 -13.85
C GLY A 240 -26.65 0.20 -12.93
N ASN A 241 -25.71 -0.59 -13.44
CA ASN A 241 -24.91 -1.50 -12.63
C ASN A 241 -23.56 -0.84 -12.29
N VAL A 242 -23.33 -0.55 -11.01
CA VAL A 242 -22.08 0.08 -10.56
C VAL A 242 -21.60 -0.53 -9.24
N HIS A 243 -20.29 -0.64 -9.13
CA HIS A 243 -19.58 -1.15 -7.97
C HIS A 243 -18.94 0.06 -7.28
N ALA A 244 -19.57 0.55 -6.21
CA ALA A 244 -19.02 1.61 -5.39
C ALA A 244 -17.94 1.01 -4.48
N ARG A 245 -16.75 1.61 -4.49
CA ARG A 245 -15.65 1.28 -3.58
C ARG A 245 -15.17 2.53 -2.86
N GLY A 246 -14.79 2.38 -1.62
CA GLY A 246 -14.21 3.44 -0.80
C GLY A 246 -13.40 2.85 0.36
N TYR A 247 -12.62 3.68 1.02
CA TYR A 247 -11.78 3.26 2.14
C TYR A 247 -12.12 4.08 3.37
N ALA A 248 -12.35 3.40 4.49
CA ALA A 248 -12.69 4.00 5.76
C ALA A 248 -11.56 3.81 6.77
N GLY A 249 -11.27 4.85 7.52
CA GLY A 249 -10.36 4.80 8.66
C GLY A 249 -11.13 5.01 9.96
N LEU A 250 -10.75 4.32 11.03
CA LEU A 250 -11.35 4.51 12.35
C LEU A 250 -10.26 4.44 13.42
N LEU A 251 -10.02 5.58 14.10
CA LEU A 251 -9.13 5.64 15.26
C LEU A 251 -9.97 5.49 16.54
N GLN A 252 -9.64 4.54 17.40
CA GLN A 252 -10.32 4.27 18.67
C GLN A 252 -9.33 4.23 19.82
N LYS A 253 -9.80 4.61 21.01
CA LYS A 253 -9.05 4.45 22.26
C LYS A 253 -9.19 3.00 22.73
N THR A 254 -8.09 2.39 23.16
CA THR A 254 -8.06 1.07 23.81
C THR A 254 -7.74 1.23 25.30
N LYS A 255 -7.69 0.11 26.04
CA LYS A 255 -7.25 0.13 27.46
C LYS A 255 -5.79 0.60 27.59
N GLU A 256 -4.95 0.30 26.60
CA GLU A 256 -3.50 0.50 26.66
C GLU A 256 -3.01 1.69 25.83
N GLY A 257 -3.79 2.14 24.85
CA GLY A 257 -3.45 3.26 23.98
C GLY A 257 -4.53 3.50 22.93
N TYR A 258 -4.20 3.32 21.66
CA TYR A 258 -5.11 3.52 20.54
C TYR A 258 -4.95 2.44 19.47
N VAL A 259 -6.00 2.25 18.67
CA VAL A 259 -5.99 1.41 17.49
C VAL A 259 -6.58 2.17 16.31
N TYR A 260 -5.86 2.21 15.20
CA TYR A 260 -6.38 2.58 13.89
C TYR A 260 -6.81 1.33 13.15
N ARG A 261 -8.01 1.37 12.60
CA ARG A 261 -8.64 0.29 11.86
C ARG A 261 -8.95 0.79 10.47
N TYR A 262 -8.48 0.08 9.46
CA TYR A 262 -8.64 0.44 8.05
C TYR A 262 -9.52 -0.58 7.35
N PHE A 263 -10.50 -0.09 6.59
CA PHE A 263 -11.52 -0.90 5.95
C PHE A 263 -11.60 -0.63 4.45
N GLU A 264 -11.73 -1.69 3.67
CA GLU A 264 -12.27 -1.60 2.32
C GLU A 264 -13.79 -1.68 2.39
N CYS A 265 -14.47 -0.71 1.78
CA CYS A 265 -15.91 -0.58 1.76
C CYS A 265 -16.45 -0.78 0.35
N TYR A 266 -17.58 -1.47 0.24
CA TYR A 266 -18.13 -1.87 -1.03
C TYR A 266 -19.65 -1.84 -1.06
N ARG A 267 -20.22 -1.40 -2.19
CA ARG A 267 -21.65 -1.53 -2.46
C ARG A 267 -21.93 -1.77 -3.94
N LYS A 268 -22.73 -2.80 -4.23
CA LYS A 268 -23.33 -3.02 -5.55
C LYS A 268 -24.58 -2.17 -5.68
N PHE A 269 -24.72 -1.56 -6.84
CA PHE A 269 -26.00 -1.08 -7.33
C PHE A 269 -26.37 -1.90 -8.56
N ARG A 270 -27.59 -2.43 -8.59
CA ARG A 270 -28.15 -3.15 -9.74
C ARG A 270 -29.29 -2.33 -10.32
N ASN A 271 -29.19 -1.98 -11.59
CA ASN A 271 -30.13 -1.09 -12.27
C ASN A 271 -30.48 0.18 -11.44
N GLY A 272 -29.49 0.76 -10.75
CA GLY A 272 -29.63 1.94 -9.89
C GLY A 272 -30.38 1.72 -8.57
N GLN A 273 -30.59 0.47 -8.16
CA GLN A 273 -31.08 0.10 -6.83
C GLN A 273 -29.94 -0.43 -5.97
N LYS A 274 -29.95 -0.12 -4.68
CA LYS A 274 -28.95 -0.58 -3.71
C LYS A 274 -29.06 -2.11 -3.55
N GLY A 275 -27.95 -2.81 -3.68
CA GLY A 275 -27.85 -4.26 -3.49
C GLY A 275 -26.79 -4.63 -2.45
N ASP A 276 -26.23 -5.83 -2.62
CA ASP A 276 -25.22 -6.40 -1.71
C ASP A 276 -24.03 -5.46 -1.51
N GLY A 277 -23.55 -5.40 -0.27
CA GLY A 277 -22.40 -4.60 0.11
C GLY A 277 -22.01 -4.87 1.54
N GLY A 278 -20.91 -4.26 1.96
CA GLY A 278 -20.35 -4.42 3.28
C GLY A 278 -19.01 -3.70 3.38
N TYR A 279 -18.32 -3.94 4.47
CA TYR A 279 -16.97 -3.46 4.70
C TYR A 279 -16.15 -4.58 5.34
N TRP A 280 -14.87 -4.64 4.99
CA TRP A 280 -13.92 -5.61 5.53
C TRP A 280 -12.77 -4.86 6.16
N GLU A 281 -12.47 -5.20 7.41
CA GLU A 281 -11.31 -4.67 8.10
C GLU A 281 -10.06 -5.38 7.58
N LEU A 282 -9.10 -4.63 7.04
CA LEU A 282 -7.93 -5.19 6.38
C LEU A 282 -6.64 -4.93 7.16
N ILE A 283 -6.51 -3.76 7.80
CA ILE A 283 -5.30 -3.36 8.53
C ILE A 283 -5.69 -2.84 9.91
N ARG A 284 -4.88 -3.20 10.92
CA ARG A 284 -4.88 -2.60 12.26
C ARG A 284 -3.50 -2.04 12.58
N ILE A 285 -3.45 -0.82 13.09
CA ILE A 285 -2.23 -0.20 13.59
C ILE A 285 -2.47 0.17 15.05
N THR A 286 -1.63 -0.33 15.95
CA THR A 286 -1.70 0.00 17.38
C THR A 286 -0.75 1.13 17.71
N TYR A 287 -1.16 1.96 18.68
CA TYR A 287 -0.37 3.08 19.16
C TYR A 287 -0.36 3.13 20.68
N ASP A 288 0.70 3.68 21.23
CA ASP A 288 0.79 4.01 22.65
C ASP A 288 -0.17 5.17 23.02
N ARG A 289 -0.18 5.53 24.31
CA ARG A 289 -1.00 6.65 24.83
C ARG A 289 -0.65 8.02 24.23
N ASN A 290 0.51 8.15 23.60
CA ASN A 290 0.98 9.34 22.91
C ASN A 290 0.79 9.24 21.38
N LEU A 291 -0.01 8.27 20.91
CA LEU A 291 -0.28 7.95 19.50
C LEU A 291 0.95 7.53 18.70
N LYS A 292 2.03 7.08 19.36
CA LYS A 292 3.24 6.57 18.70
C LYS A 292 2.99 5.14 18.30
N LYS A 293 3.26 4.83 17.03
CA LYS A 293 3.03 3.52 16.43
C LYS A 293 3.82 2.43 17.15
N ILE A 294 3.16 1.31 17.45
CA ILE A 294 3.75 0.14 18.10
C ILE A 294 3.79 -1.04 17.12
N HIS A 295 2.62 -1.55 16.73
CA HIS A 295 2.49 -2.71 15.85
C HIS A 295 1.57 -2.42 14.65
N GLU A 296 1.83 -3.13 13.56
CA GLU A 296 0.94 -3.20 12.40
C GLU A 296 0.52 -4.63 12.17
N PHE A 297 -0.76 -4.81 11.84
CA PHE A 297 -1.34 -6.09 11.52
C PHE A 297 -2.16 -6.00 10.24
N GLU A 298 -2.19 -7.09 9.48
CA GLU A 298 -3.07 -7.26 8.32
C GLU A 298 -3.91 -8.54 8.47
N TYR A 299 -5.15 -8.53 7.95
CA TYR A 299 -6.03 -9.69 7.99
C TYR A 299 -5.85 -10.54 6.73
N GLU A 300 -5.07 -11.61 6.85
CA GLU A 300 -4.67 -12.40 5.69
C GLU A 300 -4.35 -13.86 6.04
N GLN A 301 -4.03 -14.67 5.02
CA GLN A 301 -3.47 -16.00 5.13
C GLN A 301 -2.18 -15.98 5.98
N TYR A 302 -2.26 -16.61 7.15
CA TYR A 302 -1.15 -16.76 8.08
C TYR A 302 -0.11 -17.69 7.49
N LYS A 303 1.01 -17.11 7.03
CA LYS A 303 2.09 -17.83 6.37
C LYS A 303 1.53 -18.65 5.19
N GLN A 304 2.22 -19.69 4.74
CA GLN A 304 1.73 -20.58 3.67
C GLN A 304 0.75 -21.65 4.22
N THR A 305 -0.23 -21.24 5.04
CA THR A 305 -1.24 -22.15 5.64
C THR A 305 -2.63 -21.82 5.13
N ASP A 306 -3.63 -22.67 5.35
CA ASP A 306 -5.02 -22.40 4.97
C ASP A 306 -5.78 -21.50 5.98
N TRP A 307 -5.06 -20.93 6.94
CA TRP A 307 -5.64 -20.16 8.05
C TRP A 307 -5.60 -18.66 7.76
N VAL A 308 -6.76 -18.05 7.55
CA VAL A 308 -6.90 -16.58 7.43
C VAL A 308 -7.18 -15.96 8.79
N ARG A 309 -6.38 -14.98 9.21
CA ARG A 309 -6.45 -14.30 10.51
C ARG A 309 -5.65 -13.00 10.52
N TRP A 310 -5.69 -12.27 11.63
CA TRP A 310 -4.73 -11.19 11.90
C TRP A 310 -3.31 -11.74 11.97
N CYS A 311 -2.41 -11.09 11.24
CA CYS A 311 -0.99 -11.41 11.12
C CYS A 311 -0.17 -10.14 11.32
N CYS A 312 1.03 -10.24 11.88
CA CYS A 312 1.98 -9.12 11.91
C CYS A 312 2.32 -8.68 10.48
N ARG A 313 2.28 -7.38 10.24
CA ARG A 313 2.63 -6.78 8.94
C ARG A 313 4.12 -6.48 8.92
N ASP A 314 4.90 -7.37 8.32
CA ASP A 314 6.35 -7.18 8.17
C ASP A 314 6.65 -6.23 6.99
N GLY A 315 6.97 -4.97 7.29
CA GLY A 315 7.36 -3.96 6.30
C GLY A 315 8.64 -4.27 5.49
N TRP A 316 9.34 -5.37 5.80
CA TRP A 316 10.52 -5.86 5.07
C TRP A 316 10.21 -6.80 3.91
N ARG A 317 8.96 -7.25 3.77
CA ARG A 317 8.56 -7.92 2.54
C ARG A 317 8.21 -6.84 1.52
N TYR A 318 8.85 -6.89 0.36
CA TYR A 318 8.40 -6.24 -0.90
C TYR A 318 6.98 -6.69 -1.34
N TYR A 319 6.23 -7.35 -0.46
CA TYR A 319 4.96 -8.04 -0.65
C TYR A 319 4.03 -7.84 0.56
N ALA A 320 3.92 -6.61 1.11
CA ALA A 320 2.73 -6.29 1.90
C ALA A 320 1.53 -6.57 0.99
N LYS A 321 0.73 -7.57 1.34
CA LYS A 321 -0.29 -8.10 0.44
C LYS A 321 -1.52 -7.18 0.41
N VAL A 322 -1.78 -6.48 1.52
CA VAL A 322 -2.75 -5.39 1.57
C VAL A 322 -2.09 -4.05 1.28
N VAL A 323 -2.54 -3.38 0.21
CA VAL A 323 -2.15 -2.01 -0.14
C VAL A 323 -3.09 -1.03 0.57
N GLU A 324 -2.52 -0.10 1.35
CA GLU A 324 -3.28 0.97 1.97
C GLU A 324 -3.50 2.12 0.97
N HIS A 325 -4.72 2.64 0.93
CA HIS A 325 -5.11 3.82 0.18
C HIS A 325 -5.55 4.96 1.12
N GLU A 326 -5.60 6.19 0.62
CA GLU A 326 -6.16 7.30 1.40
C GLU A 326 -7.61 6.98 1.81
N ALA A 327 -7.88 7.08 3.12
CA ALA A 327 -9.17 6.73 3.69
C ALA A 327 -9.92 7.97 4.21
N ILE A 328 -11.25 7.90 4.21
CA ILE A 328 -12.09 8.87 4.92
C ILE A 328 -12.13 8.44 6.38
N LEU A 329 -11.60 9.30 7.27
CA LEU A 329 -11.53 9.00 8.70
C LEU A 329 -12.87 9.25 9.38
N TYR A 330 -13.33 8.28 10.18
CA TYR A 330 -14.46 8.42 11.08
C TYR A 330 -14.17 9.55 12.06
N ASN A 331 -14.95 10.63 11.97
CA ASN A 331 -14.62 11.90 12.59
C ASN A 331 -15.40 12.19 13.87
N ARG A 332 -16.46 11.43 14.16
CA ARG A 332 -17.44 11.74 15.21
C ARG A 332 -16.86 11.56 16.62
N ASN A 333 -15.84 10.73 16.77
CA ASN A 333 -15.15 10.49 18.05
C ASN A 333 -13.81 11.26 18.19
N LEU A 334 -13.27 11.87 17.12
CA LEU A 334 -11.90 12.41 17.10
C LEU A 334 -11.66 13.44 18.20
N LYS A 335 -12.59 14.39 18.38
CA LYS A 335 -12.46 15.43 19.40
C LYS A 335 -12.31 14.84 20.80
N GLN A 336 -13.07 13.79 21.11
CA GLN A 336 -13.05 13.14 22.41
C GLN A 336 -11.78 12.33 22.62
N ILE A 337 -11.39 11.51 21.64
CA ILE A 337 -10.25 10.60 21.79
C ILE A 337 -8.90 11.32 21.75
N LEU A 338 -8.81 12.48 21.07
CA LEU A 338 -7.59 13.28 20.99
C LEU A 338 -7.42 14.20 22.21
N LYS A 339 -8.48 14.47 22.99
CA LYS A 339 -8.43 15.34 24.18
C LYS A 339 -7.38 14.82 25.17
N GLY A 340 -6.49 15.71 25.63
CA GLY A 340 -5.43 15.35 26.58
C GLY A 340 -4.25 14.59 25.97
N THR A 341 -4.24 14.35 24.65
CA THR A 341 -3.08 13.80 23.93
C THR A 341 -2.23 14.92 23.34
N PRO A 342 -0.98 14.65 22.92
CA PRO A 342 -0.18 15.59 22.13
C PRO A 342 -0.85 16.09 20.83
N PHE A 343 -1.90 15.40 20.36
CA PHE A 343 -2.62 15.67 19.11
C PHE A 343 -3.93 16.43 19.30
N GLN A 344 -4.28 16.84 20.53
CA GLN A 344 -5.52 17.58 20.79
C GLN A 344 -5.65 18.89 19.97
N TYR A 345 -4.51 19.49 19.60
CA TYR A 345 -4.45 20.71 18.78
C TYR A 345 -4.07 20.47 17.33
N SER A 346 -3.91 19.22 16.90
CA SER A 346 -3.43 18.87 15.56
C SER A 346 -4.28 19.40 14.41
N ALA A 347 -5.51 19.84 14.69
CA ALA A 347 -6.50 20.26 13.71
C ALA A 347 -6.95 19.13 12.75
N MET A 348 -6.67 17.86 13.09
CA MET A 348 -7.07 16.68 12.32
C MET A 348 -8.57 16.65 12.04
N GLU A 349 -9.41 16.89 13.06
CA GLU A 349 -10.87 16.93 12.90
C GLU A 349 -11.30 17.99 11.86
N ARG A 350 -10.65 19.15 11.85
CA ARG A 350 -10.94 20.22 10.88
C ARG A 350 -10.45 19.85 9.49
N PHE A 351 -9.31 19.17 9.39
CA PHE A 351 -8.75 18.69 8.12
C PHE A 351 -9.68 17.65 7.46
N VAL A 352 -10.09 16.60 8.18
CA VAL A 352 -10.93 15.53 7.61
C VAL A 352 -12.36 15.97 7.31
N LYS A 353 -12.86 17.00 8.03
CA LYS A 353 -14.16 17.64 7.75
C LYS A 353 -14.10 18.66 6.62
N HIS A 354 -12.92 19.02 6.13
CA HIS A 354 -12.81 20.01 5.07
C HIS A 354 -13.26 19.45 3.71
N GLY A 355 -13.77 20.34 2.86
CA GLY A 355 -14.19 20.04 1.51
C GLY A 355 -15.57 19.39 1.44
N LYS A 356 -16.19 19.47 0.25
CA LYS A 356 -17.51 18.86 0.00
C LYS A 356 -17.46 17.33 0.01
N TYR A 357 -16.31 16.75 -0.30
CA TYR A 357 -16.09 15.31 -0.47
C TYR A 357 -15.45 14.62 0.73
N ARG A 358 -15.18 15.37 1.81
CA ARG A 358 -14.28 15.00 2.92
C ARG A 358 -12.86 14.72 2.45
N GLU A 359 -11.90 15.10 3.27
CA GLU A 359 -10.50 14.88 2.92
C GLU A 359 -10.12 13.43 3.22
N LYS A 360 -9.61 12.75 2.19
CA LYS A 360 -9.01 11.42 2.34
C LYS A 360 -7.57 11.59 2.79
N MET A 361 -7.09 10.69 3.65
CA MET A 361 -5.71 10.71 4.10
C MET A 361 -5.20 9.35 4.54
N TYR A 362 -3.88 9.23 4.59
CA TYR A 362 -3.19 8.22 5.38
C TYR A 362 -3.05 8.73 6.81
N LEU A 363 -3.69 8.07 7.78
CA LEU A 363 -3.67 8.54 9.17
C LEU A 363 -2.25 8.60 9.73
N ASP A 364 -1.45 7.56 9.48
CA ASP A 364 -0.06 7.49 9.94
C ASP A 364 0.79 8.65 9.43
N GLN A 365 0.64 9.02 8.15
CA GLN A 365 1.35 10.16 7.56
C GLN A 365 0.96 11.47 8.26
N TYR A 366 -0.32 11.61 8.64
CA TYR A 366 -0.78 12.77 9.41
C TYR A 366 -0.17 12.81 10.81
N LEU A 367 -0.19 11.68 11.52
CA LEU A 367 0.36 11.58 12.87
C LEU A 367 1.87 11.90 12.88
N GLU A 368 2.64 11.25 12.02
CA GLU A 368 4.09 11.47 11.91
C GLU A 368 4.41 12.87 11.37
N GLY A 369 3.65 13.33 10.38
CA GLY A 369 3.78 14.68 9.83
C GLY A 369 3.60 15.77 10.89
N TYR A 370 2.61 15.61 11.77
CA TYR A 370 2.36 16.54 12.88
C TYR A 370 3.43 16.48 13.97
N ARG A 371 3.97 15.30 14.31
CA ARG A 371 5.11 15.20 15.23
C ARG A 371 6.32 15.98 14.73
N TYR A 372 6.64 15.83 13.44
CA TYR A 372 7.79 16.48 12.83
C TYR A 372 7.56 17.96 12.54
N MET A 373 6.32 18.37 12.26
CA MET A 373 5.95 19.75 11.95
C MET A 373 4.62 20.12 12.63
N PRO A 374 4.65 20.50 13.92
CA PRO A 374 3.44 20.94 14.63
C PRO A 374 2.73 22.13 13.98
N GLY A 375 3.46 22.93 13.18
CA GLY A 375 2.91 24.04 12.39
C GLY A 375 1.81 23.63 11.39
N ILE A 376 1.63 22.34 11.11
CA ILE A 376 0.47 21.83 10.34
C ILE A 376 -0.85 22.32 10.95
N GLU A 377 -0.96 22.37 12.27
CA GLU A 377 -2.15 22.90 12.97
C GLU A 377 -2.56 24.27 12.41
N GLN A 378 -1.58 25.18 12.28
CA GLN A 378 -1.82 26.55 11.87
C GLN A 378 -2.12 26.65 10.37
N LEU A 379 -1.47 25.82 9.55
CA LEU A 379 -1.79 25.73 8.12
C LEU A 379 -3.24 25.30 7.90
N VAL A 380 -3.71 24.27 8.63
CA VAL A 380 -5.11 23.82 8.59
C VAL A 380 -6.04 24.92 9.09
N LYS A 381 -5.71 25.57 10.21
CA LYS A 381 -6.54 26.65 10.78
C LYS A 381 -6.67 27.87 9.86
N CYS A 382 -5.64 28.17 9.07
CA CYS A 382 -5.64 29.25 8.09
C CYS A 382 -6.16 28.83 6.70
N GLY A 383 -6.56 27.57 6.52
CA GLY A 383 -7.21 27.09 5.29
C GLY A 383 -6.27 26.62 4.18
N PHE A 384 -5.00 26.36 4.49
CA PHE A 384 -4.00 25.82 3.55
C PHE A 384 -4.04 24.28 3.49
N TYR A 385 -5.24 23.72 3.32
CA TYR A 385 -5.48 22.27 3.35
C TYR A 385 -4.70 21.52 2.25
N ARG A 386 -4.61 22.08 1.04
CA ARG A 386 -3.93 21.45 -0.10
C ARG A 386 -2.41 21.31 0.13
N ILE A 387 -1.76 22.32 0.72
CA ILE A 387 -0.35 22.22 1.14
C ILE A 387 -0.18 21.09 2.18
N VAL A 388 -1.07 21.01 3.15
CA VAL A 388 -1.03 19.97 4.18
C VAL A 388 -1.22 18.59 3.55
N LYS A 389 -2.19 18.42 2.64
CA LYS A 389 -2.41 17.17 1.92
C LYS A 389 -1.20 16.75 1.12
N GLU A 390 -0.64 17.65 0.31
CA GLU A 390 0.53 17.36 -0.51
C GLU A 390 1.74 16.97 0.35
N LYS A 391 1.90 17.58 1.54
CA LYS A 391 2.89 17.16 2.53
C LYS A 391 2.67 15.72 3.02
N MET A 392 1.42 15.34 3.34
CA MET A 392 1.09 13.99 3.81
C MET A 392 1.30 12.92 2.74
N GLN A 393 1.22 13.30 1.47
CA GLN A 393 1.52 12.45 0.32
C GLN A 393 3.03 12.34 0.04
N GLY A 394 3.88 12.94 0.87
CA GLY A 394 5.34 12.90 0.74
C GLY A 394 5.90 13.89 -0.27
N TYR A 395 5.09 14.80 -0.83
CA TYR A 395 5.61 15.82 -1.73
C TYR A 395 6.54 16.79 -1.01
N ASN A 396 7.55 17.27 -1.73
CA ASN A 396 8.49 18.23 -1.21
C ASN A 396 7.77 19.56 -0.88
N THR A 397 7.72 19.90 0.40
CA THR A 397 7.09 21.14 0.88
C THR A 397 7.92 22.40 0.64
N GLY A 398 9.06 22.30 -0.05
CA GLY A 398 9.89 23.42 -0.46
C GLY A 398 10.29 24.32 0.70
N ASN A 399 9.92 25.60 0.60
CA ASN A 399 10.44 26.67 1.45
C ASN A 399 9.76 26.84 2.83
N LEU A 400 8.83 25.94 3.20
CA LEU A 400 8.14 26.01 4.49
C LEU A 400 9.14 25.99 5.67
N LYS A 401 8.99 26.95 6.58
CA LYS A 401 9.77 27.04 7.82
C LYS A 401 9.17 26.10 8.87
N LYS A 402 9.61 24.84 8.84
CA LYS A 402 9.00 23.71 9.60
C LYS A 402 8.99 23.87 11.13
N LYS A 403 9.90 24.68 11.70
CA LYS A 403 10.00 24.96 13.14
C LYS A 403 9.07 26.08 13.63
N GLU A 404 8.51 26.86 12.71
CA GLU A 404 7.67 28.00 13.04
C GLU A 404 6.26 27.59 13.47
N ARG A 405 5.60 28.45 14.26
CA ARG A 405 4.29 28.17 14.87
C ARG A 405 3.20 29.18 14.54
N SER A 406 3.42 30.07 13.58
CA SER A 406 2.37 30.95 13.06
C SER A 406 2.29 30.79 11.55
N CYS A 407 1.10 30.80 10.98
CA CYS A 407 0.92 30.48 9.56
C CYS A 407 1.78 31.37 8.64
N LYS A 408 1.83 32.68 8.89
CA LYS A 408 2.65 33.62 8.11
C LYS A 408 4.15 33.31 8.20
N LYS A 409 4.67 33.00 9.39
CA LYS A 409 6.09 32.63 9.58
C LYS A 409 6.41 31.27 8.98
N ILE A 410 5.50 30.30 9.10
CA ILE A 410 5.63 28.97 8.48
C ILE A 410 5.77 29.10 6.97
N LEU A 411 4.95 29.96 6.33
CA LEU A 411 5.04 30.23 4.91
C LEU A 411 6.27 31.08 4.55
N GLY A 412 6.85 31.82 5.50
CA GLY A 412 7.97 32.73 5.25
C GLY A 412 7.61 33.89 4.32
N LEU A 413 6.33 34.27 4.28
CA LEU A 413 5.82 35.33 3.41
C LEU A 413 5.62 36.63 4.18
N ASN A 414 5.93 37.75 3.54
CA ASN A 414 5.61 39.08 4.05
C ASN A 414 4.08 39.34 3.97
N GLY A 415 3.63 40.53 4.36
CA GLY A 415 2.20 40.86 4.40
C GLY A 415 1.51 40.72 3.04
N GLU A 416 2.07 41.32 2.00
CA GLU A 416 1.50 41.36 0.66
C GLU A 416 1.37 39.97 0.05
N TYR A 417 2.46 39.19 0.03
CA TYR A 417 2.46 37.85 -0.55
C TYR A 417 1.61 36.86 0.25
N TYR A 418 1.49 37.04 1.57
CA TYR A 418 0.57 36.24 2.36
C TYR A 418 -0.89 36.51 1.95
N GLN A 419 -1.28 37.78 1.79
CA GLN A 419 -2.63 38.15 1.37
C GLN A 419 -2.95 37.65 -0.05
N LEU A 420 -1.94 37.57 -0.91
CA LEU A 420 -2.09 36.96 -2.22
C LEU A 420 -2.58 35.52 -2.13
N LEU A 421 -2.14 34.75 -1.13
CA LEU A 421 -2.51 33.33 -0.96
C LEU A 421 -3.70 33.09 -0.01
N ALA A 422 -3.91 33.99 0.94
CA ALA A 422 -4.93 33.84 1.97
C ALA A 422 -6.33 33.57 1.36
N GLY A 423 -7.02 32.56 1.90
CA GLY A 423 -8.36 32.17 1.47
C GLY A 423 -8.44 31.39 0.15
N LYS A 424 -7.32 31.11 -0.53
CA LYS A 424 -7.33 30.48 -1.88
C LYS A 424 -6.96 29.00 -1.90
N ASN A 425 -6.57 28.43 -0.75
CA ASN A 425 -6.13 27.03 -0.61
C ASN A 425 -5.10 26.58 -1.69
N PRO A 426 -3.96 27.29 -1.82
CA PRO A 426 -2.98 27.03 -2.87
C PRO A 426 -2.33 25.64 -2.75
N SER A 427 -1.85 25.12 -3.88
CA SER A 427 -0.87 24.04 -3.92
C SER A 427 0.48 24.46 -3.35
N THR A 428 1.31 23.48 -3.04
CA THR A 428 2.72 23.66 -2.67
C THR A 428 3.50 24.32 -3.81
N ARG A 429 3.17 24.05 -5.08
CA ARG A 429 3.78 24.71 -6.23
C ARG A 429 3.43 26.19 -6.29
N GLU A 430 2.15 26.55 -6.20
CA GLU A 430 1.71 27.96 -6.17
C GLU A 430 2.33 28.72 -5.00
N TYR A 431 2.40 28.09 -3.82
CA TYR A 431 3.12 28.64 -2.66
C TYR A 431 4.61 28.87 -2.96
N ASN A 432 5.33 27.87 -3.47
CA ASN A 432 6.76 27.97 -3.75
C ASN A 432 7.05 29.02 -4.83
N THR A 433 6.21 29.12 -5.87
CA THR A 433 6.29 30.16 -6.90
C THR A 433 6.14 31.54 -6.26
N THR A 434 5.16 31.73 -5.38
CA THR A 434 4.96 32.98 -4.64
C THR A 434 6.17 33.34 -3.77
N TYR A 435 6.71 32.37 -3.03
CA TYR A 435 7.91 32.55 -2.21
C TYR A 435 9.11 33.01 -3.05
N LYS A 436 9.33 32.39 -4.22
CA LYS A 436 10.41 32.76 -5.14
C LYS A 436 10.22 34.13 -5.77
N MET A 437 8.98 34.51 -6.08
CA MET A 437 8.65 35.86 -6.56
C MET A 437 8.96 36.91 -5.49
N GLN A 438 8.65 36.63 -4.21
CA GLN A 438 9.05 37.46 -3.09
C GLN A 438 10.57 37.64 -2.99
N GLU A 439 11.35 36.56 -3.09
CA GLU A 439 12.82 36.64 -3.03
C GLU A 439 13.42 37.50 -4.15
N LYS A 440 12.68 37.72 -5.24
CA LYS A 440 13.07 38.55 -6.38
C LYS A 440 12.40 39.93 -6.39
N GLY A 441 11.59 40.26 -5.38
CA GLY A 441 10.85 41.53 -5.33
C GLY A 441 9.82 41.68 -6.46
N LEU A 442 9.28 40.57 -6.97
CA LEU A 442 8.28 40.57 -8.04
C LEU A 442 6.87 40.64 -7.44
N HIS A 443 5.98 41.42 -8.04
CA HIS A 443 4.61 41.63 -7.54
C HIS A 443 3.56 41.01 -8.49
N PRO A 444 3.33 39.68 -8.41
CA PRO A 444 2.41 38.97 -9.31
C PRO A 444 0.94 39.12 -8.90
N THR A 445 0.05 38.99 -9.87
CA THR A 445 -1.36 38.66 -9.59
C THR A 445 -1.51 37.18 -9.23
N TRP A 446 -2.64 36.80 -8.63
CA TRP A 446 -2.92 35.39 -8.33
C TRP A 446 -2.91 34.54 -9.60
N GLN A 447 -3.54 35.02 -10.69
CA GLN A 447 -3.56 34.32 -11.98
C GLN A 447 -2.15 34.07 -12.53
N GLN A 448 -1.24 35.03 -12.36
CA GLN A 448 0.16 34.88 -12.76
C GLN A 448 0.88 33.83 -11.92
N VAL A 449 0.66 33.80 -10.60
CA VAL A 449 1.19 32.71 -9.75
C VAL A 449 0.70 31.36 -10.25
N GLN A 450 -0.60 31.22 -10.52
CA GLN A 450 -1.18 29.98 -11.00
C GLN A 450 -0.61 29.58 -12.36
N PHE A 451 -0.41 30.53 -13.27
CA PHE A 451 0.20 30.31 -14.58
C PHE A 451 1.62 29.74 -14.44
N PHE A 452 2.50 30.44 -13.71
CA PHE A 452 3.90 30.01 -13.56
C PHE A 452 4.07 28.74 -12.73
N ALA A 453 3.13 28.45 -11.81
CA ALA A 453 3.17 27.24 -10.99
C ALA A 453 2.82 25.94 -11.76
N ARG A 454 2.23 26.04 -12.96
CA ARG A 454 1.97 24.87 -13.83
C ARG A 454 3.26 24.24 -14.31
N PHE A 455 4.26 25.07 -14.60
CA PHE A 455 5.53 24.61 -15.16
C PHE A 455 6.44 24.02 -14.08
N PRO A 456 7.15 22.92 -14.38
CA PRO A 456 8.09 22.31 -13.43
C PRO A 456 9.33 23.18 -13.22
N ARG A 457 9.66 24.04 -14.19
CA ARG A 457 10.81 24.93 -14.18
C ARG A 457 10.49 26.31 -13.60
N ASN A 458 11.48 26.93 -12.97
CA ASN A 458 11.28 28.17 -12.23
C ASN A 458 11.69 29.42 -13.04
N PHE A 459 10.72 30.05 -13.70
CA PHE A 459 10.94 31.25 -14.51
C PHE A 459 11.23 32.52 -13.71
N THR A 460 10.99 32.55 -12.39
CA THR A 460 11.21 33.76 -11.56
C THR A 460 12.64 34.32 -11.65
N ARG A 461 13.62 33.45 -11.93
CA ARG A 461 15.03 33.84 -12.14
C ARG A 461 15.19 34.81 -13.32
N TYR A 462 14.43 34.63 -14.39
CA TYR A 462 14.56 35.41 -15.63
C TYR A 462 13.58 36.58 -15.67
N ILE A 463 12.44 36.46 -14.99
CA ILE A 463 11.45 37.55 -14.91
C ILE A 463 12.07 38.84 -14.35
N ARG A 464 13.10 38.76 -13.49
CA ARG A 464 13.83 39.94 -12.97
C ARG A 464 14.46 40.82 -14.05
N TYR A 465 14.69 40.29 -15.25
CA TYR A 465 15.26 41.03 -16.39
C TYR A 465 14.19 41.60 -17.32
N THR A 466 12.91 41.37 -17.02
CA THR A 466 11.77 41.80 -17.83
C THR A 466 10.56 42.07 -16.93
N THR A 467 9.35 41.95 -17.47
CA THR A 467 8.10 42.03 -16.69
C THR A 467 7.41 40.67 -16.67
N ILE A 468 6.63 40.42 -15.62
CA ILE A 468 5.82 39.20 -15.48
C ILE A 468 4.93 39.02 -16.72
N HIS A 469 4.27 40.10 -17.17
CA HIS A 469 3.40 40.10 -18.34
C HIS A 469 4.15 39.72 -19.63
N LYS A 470 5.35 40.24 -19.89
CA LYS A 470 6.09 39.90 -21.11
C LYS A 470 6.48 38.42 -21.15
N MET A 471 6.94 37.88 -20.01
CA MET A 471 7.26 36.46 -19.89
C MET A 471 6.02 35.57 -20.07
N GLU A 472 4.93 35.91 -19.40
CA GLU A 472 3.65 35.21 -19.52
C GLU A 472 3.15 35.22 -20.98
N ARG A 473 3.13 36.39 -21.61
CA ARG A 473 2.70 36.57 -22.99
C ARG A 473 3.50 35.73 -23.97
N TYR A 474 4.84 35.69 -23.83
CA TYR A 474 5.67 34.88 -24.72
C TYR A 474 5.35 33.39 -24.60
N ILE A 475 5.24 32.87 -23.37
CA ILE A 475 4.91 31.46 -23.15
C ILE A 475 3.50 31.12 -23.69
N LYS A 476 2.54 32.05 -23.57
CA LYS A 476 1.18 31.85 -24.08
C LYS A 476 1.08 31.91 -25.59
N GLU A 477 1.54 33.01 -26.18
CA GLU A 477 1.30 33.34 -27.59
C GLU A 477 2.32 32.68 -28.52
N VAL A 478 3.56 32.45 -28.06
CA VAL A 478 4.63 31.90 -28.89
C VAL A 478 4.81 30.40 -28.65
N LEU A 479 4.79 29.97 -27.38
CA LEU A 479 4.98 28.55 -27.03
C LEU A 479 3.67 27.76 -26.92
N GLY A 480 2.52 28.42 -27.05
CA GLY A 480 1.20 27.79 -27.00
C GLY A 480 0.85 27.15 -25.63
N GLU A 481 1.49 27.59 -24.55
CA GLU A 481 1.41 26.96 -23.22
C GLU A 481 1.87 25.48 -23.18
N ASP A 482 2.64 25.00 -24.16
CA ASP A 482 3.15 23.64 -24.17
C ASP A 482 4.24 23.43 -23.09
N GLU A 483 4.06 22.40 -22.25
CA GLU A 483 4.97 22.12 -21.13
C GLU A 483 6.39 21.79 -21.61
N ARG A 484 6.54 21.06 -22.72
CA ARG A 484 7.86 20.71 -23.25
C ARG A 484 8.56 21.93 -23.82
N GLN A 485 7.85 22.75 -24.60
CA GLN A 485 8.42 24.00 -25.11
C GLN A 485 8.80 24.97 -23.99
N ALA A 486 8.02 25.04 -22.91
CA ALA A 486 8.39 25.83 -21.74
C ALA A 486 9.66 25.29 -21.06
N VAL A 487 9.84 23.97 -20.97
CA VAL A 487 11.09 23.37 -20.46
C VAL A 487 12.28 23.73 -21.35
N ASP A 488 12.16 23.57 -22.67
CA ASP A 488 13.20 23.92 -23.63
C ASP A 488 13.55 25.41 -23.56
N TYR A 489 12.55 26.27 -23.43
CA TYR A 489 12.73 27.70 -23.27
C TYR A 489 13.48 28.05 -21.97
N HIS A 490 13.12 27.41 -20.87
CA HIS A 490 13.82 27.60 -19.61
C HIS A 490 15.29 27.17 -19.70
N ASP A 491 15.56 26.03 -20.34
CA ASP A 491 16.91 25.48 -20.47
C ASP A 491 17.76 26.35 -21.41
N TYR A 492 17.18 26.89 -22.49
CA TYR A 492 17.79 27.94 -23.30
C TYR A 492 18.14 29.19 -22.49
N LEU A 493 17.22 29.75 -21.70
CA LEU A 493 17.47 30.94 -20.89
C LEU A 493 18.56 30.69 -19.83
N LYS A 494 18.61 29.48 -19.28
CA LYS A 494 19.66 29.07 -18.35
C LYS A 494 21.03 29.11 -19.02
N MET A 495 21.12 28.52 -20.20
CA MET A 495 22.34 28.45 -21.00
C MET A 495 22.81 29.84 -21.45
N ALA A 496 21.89 30.70 -21.89
CA ALA A 496 22.19 32.08 -22.25
C ALA A 496 22.81 32.85 -21.06
N GLU A 497 22.24 32.70 -19.85
CA GLU A 497 22.81 33.35 -18.66
C GLU A 497 24.17 32.75 -18.27
N GLU A 498 24.35 31.42 -18.40
CA GLU A 498 25.62 30.72 -18.11
C GLU A 498 26.74 31.10 -19.10
N LEU A 499 26.41 31.35 -20.37
CA LEU A 499 27.33 31.82 -21.40
C LEU A 499 27.64 33.32 -21.29
N GLY A 500 26.99 34.04 -20.37
CA GLY A 500 27.23 35.45 -20.09
C GLY A 500 26.50 36.42 -21.02
N TYR A 501 25.45 35.97 -21.72
CA TYR A 501 24.63 36.86 -22.53
C TYR A 501 23.96 37.95 -21.66
N ASN A 502 23.79 39.13 -22.25
CA ASN A 502 23.04 40.20 -21.60
C ASN A 502 21.54 39.86 -21.57
N MET A 503 21.08 39.32 -20.44
CA MET A 503 19.69 38.92 -20.24
C MET A 503 18.69 40.08 -20.27
N ARG A 504 19.13 41.35 -20.34
CA ARG A 504 18.21 42.50 -20.56
C ARG A 504 17.83 42.69 -22.02
N GLU A 505 18.54 42.03 -22.95
CA GLU A 505 18.24 42.14 -24.37
C GLU A 505 16.96 41.38 -24.75
N PRO A 506 15.96 42.04 -25.36
CA PRO A 506 14.69 41.40 -25.68
C PRO A 506 14.80 40.18 -26.59
N TRP A 507 15.74 40.17 -27.55
CA TRP A 507 15.90 39.03 -28.47
C TRP A 507 16.58 37.82 -27.83
N ILE A 508 17.30 38.01 -26.72
CA ILE A 508 17.84 36.92 -25.90
C ILE A 508 16.73 36.36 -25.01
N LEU A 509 15.94 37.23 -24.37
CA LEU A 509 14.82 36.74 -23.55
C LEU A 509 13.70 36.14 -24.39
N PHE A 510 13.41 36.68 -25.57
CA PHE A 510 12.26 36.34 -26.38
C PHE A 510 12.68 35.99 -27.81
N PRO A 511 13.39 34.87 -28.02
CA PRO A 511 13.85 34.48 -29.35
C PRO A 511 12.66 34.19 -30.26
N LYS A 512 12.72 34.66 -31.52
CA LYS A 512 11.68 34.36 -32.52
C LYS A 512 11.67 32.88 -32.91
N ASN A 513 12.86 32.27 -33.03
CA ASN A 513 13.05 30.86 -33.34
C ASN A 513 13.82 30.19 -32.20
N LEU A 514 13.08 29.76 -31.18
CA LEU A 514 13.66 29.21 -29.95
C LEU A 514 14.55 28.00 -30.22
N LYS A 515 14.09 27.07 -31.07
CA LYS A 515 14.81 25.82 -31.35
C LYS A 515 16.18 26.09 -31.95
N GLN A 516 16.21 26.92 -33.00
CA GLN A 516 17.44 27.30 -33.67
C GLN A 516 18.40 27.99 -32.69
N ARG A 517 17.92 28.96 -31.90
CA ARG A 517 18.76 29.65 -30.92
C ARG A 517 19.27 28.74 -29.82
N HIS A 518 18.49 27.75 -29.41
CA HIS A 518 18.92 26.77 -28.42
C HIS A 518 20.03 25.86 -28.98
N GLU A 519 19.91 25.41 -30.23
CA GLU A 519 20.96 24.64 -30.92
C GLU A 519 22.26 25.45 -31.07
N GLU A 520 22.17 26.73 -31.45
CA GLU A 520 23.33 27.64 -31.53
C GLU A 520 24.07 27.77 -30.18
N LEU A 521 23.35 27.93 -29.07
CA LEU A 521 23.98 28.03 -27.75
C LEU A 521 24.58 26.70 -27.26
N ILE A 522 23.98 25.56 -27.63
CA ILE A 522 24.54 24.24 -27.31
C ILE A 522 25.90 24.08 -27.99
N GLU A 523 26.00 24.47 -29.26
CA GLU A 523 27.26 24.37 -29.99
C GLU A 523 28.31 25.33 -29.43
N GLU A 524 27.94 26.59 -29.16
CA GLU A 524 28.85 27.55 -28.52
C GLU A 524 29.35 27.04 -27.15
N SER A 525 28.48 26.44 -26.34
CA SER A 525 28.86 25.84 -25.07
C SER A 525 29.89 24.72 -25.24
N ARG A 526 29.71 23.86 -26.25
CA ARG A 526 30.67 22.78 -26.56
C ARG A 526 32.01 23.33 -27.02
N GLU A 527 32.01 24.32 -27.90
CA GLU A 527 33.24 24.98 -28.35
C GLU A 527 34.01 25.61 -27.19
N ARG A 528 33.32 26.30 -26.27
CA ARG A 528 33.94 26.87 -25.06
C ARG A 528 34.50 25.79 -24.13
N GLU A 529 33.81 24.65 -23.97
CA GLU A 529 34.31 23.52 -23.18
C GLU A 529 35.55 22.88 -23.81
N ILE A 530 35.57 22.69 -25.13
CA ILE A 530 36.73 22.16 -25.87
C ILE A 530 37.92 23.11 -25.67
N LYS A 531 37.73 24.40 -25.94
CA LYS A 531 38.77 25.42 -25.78
C LYS A 531 39.28 25.50 -24.33
N ALA A 532 38.38 25.40 -23.35
CA ALA A 532 38.77 25.39 -21.94
C ALA A 532 39.60 24.15 -21.58
N LYS A 533 39.31 22.97 -22.15
CA LYS A 533 40.14 21.77 -21.99
C LYS A 533 41.50 21.92 -22.65
N GLU A 534 41.54 22.42 -23.88
CA GLU A 534 42.79 22.70 -24.60
C GLU A 534 43.67 23.70 -23.84
N ASP A 535 43.10 24.77 -23.29
CA ASP A 535 43.82 25.75 -22.47
C ASP A 535 44.35 25.13 -21.16
N LEU A 536 43.61 24.18 -20.57
CA LEU A 536 44.01 23.46 -19.36
C LEU A 536 45.15 22.48 -19.64
N ASP A 537 45.09 21.78 -20.76
CA ASP A 537 46.13 20.87 -21.22
C ASP A 537 47.38 21.63 -21.64
N ASN A 538 47.24 22.78 -22.32
CA ASN A 538 48.34 23.70 -22.64
C ASN A 538 49.01 24.31 -21.40
N LYS A 539 48.25 24.56 -20.33
CA LYS A 539 48.81 24.99 -19.03
C LYS A 539 49.56 23.86 -18.34
N LYS A 540 49.05 22.62 -18.39
CA LYS A 540 49.75 21.44 -17.84
C LYS A 540 51.06 21.19 -18.57
N THR A 541 51.06 21.18 -19.91
CA THR A 541 52.26 20.97 -20.73
C THR A 541 53.32 22.04 -20.49
N LYS A 542 52.95 23.32 -20.38
CA LYS A 542 53.86 24.41 -19.98
C LYS A 542 54.42 24.26 -18.57
N SER A 543 53.67 23.69 -17.63
CA SER A 543 54.17 23.46 -16.27
C SER A 543 55.22 22.34 -16.24
N THR A 544 55.00 21.25 -17.01
CA THR A 544 55.94 20.14 -17.16
C THR A 544 57.22 20.54 -17.89
N SER A 545 57.14 21.36 -18.96
CA SER A 545 58.34 21.83 -19.67
C SER A 545 59.18 22.81 -18.84
N ASN A 546 58.56 23.63 -17.99
CA ASN A 546 59.28 24.47 -17.03
C ASN A 546 59.96 23.65 -15.92
N THR A 547 59.40 22.50 -15.53
CA THR A 547 60.04 21.60 -14.56
C THR A 547 61.24 20.88 -15.19
N GLU A 548 61.11 20.40 -16.43
CA GLU A 548 62.20 19.75 -17.18
C GLU A 548 63.38 20.70 -17.45
N ASN A 549 63.11 21.94 -17.87
CA ASN A 549 64.15 22.96 -18.02
C ASN A 549 64.83 23.33 -16.70
N GLY A 550 64.09 23.38 -15.59
CA GLY A 550 64.65 23.57 -14.24
C GLY A 550 65.59 22.44 -13.81
N THR A 551 65.23 21.18 -14.10
CA THR A 551 66.11 20.02 -13.86
C THR A 551 67.32 19.95 -14.78
N ALA A 552 67.20 20.39 -16.04
CA ALA A 552 68.34 20.45 -16.97
C ALA A 552 69.38 21.50 -16.55
N ILE A 553 68.92 22.68 -16.08
CA ILE A 553 69.80 23.73 -15.53
C ILE A 553 70.49 23.25 -14.24
N TRP A 554 69.78 22.51 -13.38
CA TRP A 554 70.36 21.89 -12.19
C TRP A 554 71.43 20.83 -12.51
N LYS A 555 71.18 19.94 -13.48
CA LYS A 555 72.16 18.95 -13.94
C LYS A 555 73.38 19.58 -14.62
N TRP A 556 73.19 20.66 -15.39
CA TRP A 556 74.31 21.39 -16.01
C TRP A 556 75.20 22.08 -14.97
N LYS A 557 74.62 22.63 -13.90
CA LYS A 557 75.39 23.21 -12.78
C LYS A 557 76.15 22.17 -11.95
N GLN A 558 75.67 20.93 -11.85
CA GLN A 558 76.38 19.86 -11.14
C GLN A 558 77.58 19.29 -11.93
N ASN A 559 77.53 19.28 -13.27
CA ASN A 559 78.60 18.70 -14.09
C ASN A 559 79.76 19.66 -14.45
N ASN A 560 79.64 20.96 -14.15
CA ASN A 560 80.67 21.96 -14.46
C ASN A 560 81.46 22.45 -13.22
N PHE A 561 81.30 21.78 -12.09
CA PHE A 561 82.10 21.99 -10.88
C PHE A 561 82.77 20.67 -10.48
N TYR A 562 83.72 20.18 -11.28
CA TYR A 562 84.87 19.35 -10.86
C TYR A 562 85.95 19.37 -11.94
#